data_AF-A0A7C1E3E7-F1
#
_entry.id   AF-A0A7C1E3E7-F1
#
_cell.length_a   1.000
_cell.length_b   1.000
_cell.length_c   1.000
_cell.angle_alpha   90.00
_cell.angle_beta   90.00
_cell.angle_gamma   90.00
#
_symmetry.space_group_name_H-M   'P 1'
#
loop_
_entity.id
_entity.type
_entity.pdbx_description
1 polymer ?
#
loop_
_entity_poly.entity_id
_entity_poly.type
_entity_poly.pdbx_seq_one_letter_code
_entity_poly.pdbx_strand_id
1 'polypeptide(L)' 'MASRYVDIYKTDVIPKLQEHFNYDNINRVPALKKIVVNIG' A
#
# COMPACT_ATOMS: atom_id res chain seq x y z
N MET A 1 17.24 0.89 -6.85
CA MET A 1 16.16 0.32 -7.69
C MET A 1 15.00 -0.02 -6.77
N ALA A 2 13.84 0.64 -6.93
CA ALA A 2 12.62 0.26 -6.22
C ALA A 2 11.99 -0.98 -6.91
N SER A 3 11.31 -1.84 -6.14
CA SER A 3 10.59 -2.98 -6.70
C SER A 3 9.35 -2.51 -7.45
N ARG A 4 9.00 -3.15 -8.58
CA ARG A 4 7.80 -2.88 -9.38
C ARG A 4 6.52 -2.74 -8.54
N TYR A 5 6.42 -3.50 -7.45
CA TYR A 5 5.27 -3.46 -6.55
C TYR A 5 5.18 -2.18 -5.73
N VAL A 6 6.31 -1.54 -5.41
CA VAL A 6 6.34 -0.26 -4.71
C VAL A 6 5.78 0.85 -5.61
N ASP A 7 6.08 0.81 -6.90
CA ASP A 7 5.60 1.79 -7.86
C ASP A 7 4.10 1.63 -8.08
N ILE A 8 3.62 0.40 -8.34
CA ILE A 8 2.18 0.11 -8.47
C ILE A 8 1.41 0.52 -7.21
N TYR A 9 1.97 0.25 -6.02
CA TYR A 9 1.32 0.64 -4.77
C TYR A 9 1.13 2.16 -4.68
N LYS A 10 2.13 2.94 -5.07
CA LYS A 10 2.07 4.40 -5.02
C LYS A 10 1.18 5.01 -6.10
N THR A 11 1.22 4.48 -7.33
CA THR A 11 0.50 5.08 -8.46
C THR A 11 -0.96 4.67 -8.51
N ASP A 12 -1.26 3.40 -8.21
CA ASP A 12 -2.57 2.83 -8.52
C ASP A 12 -3.36 2.47 -7.25
N VAL A 13 -2.69 1.91 -6.24
CA VAL A 13 -3.37 1.36 -5.06
C VAL A 13 -3.78 2.47 -4.09
N ILE A 14 -2.89 3.43 -3.80
CA ILE A 14 -3.19 4.55 -2.88
C ILE A 14 -4.41 5.36 -3.33
N PRO A 15 -4.52 5.82 -4.59
CA PRO A 15 -5.67 6.63 -5.03
C PRO A 15 -6.98 5.84 -4.96
N LYS A 16 -6.97 4.58 -5.40
CA LYS A 16 -8.15 3.70 -5.37
C LYS A 16 -8.65 3.43 -3.95
N LEU A 17 -7.74 3.21 -3.00
CA LEU A 17 -8.11 3.02 -1.60
C LEU A 17 -8.61 4.31 -0.96
N GLN A 18 -8.03 5.46 -1.34
CA GLN A 18 -8.48 6.75 -0.85
C GLN A 18 -9.91 7.07 -1.31
N GLU A 19 -10.23 6.82 -2.58
CA GLU A 19 -11.58 7.00 -3.14
C GLU A 19 -12.59 6.02 -2.54
N HIS A 20 -12.25 4.73 -2.48
CA HIS A 20 -13.17 3.70 -1.99
C HIS A 20 -13.55 3.89 -0.52
N PHE A 21 -12.60 4.31 0.32
CA PHE A 21 -12.81 4.46 1.77
C PHE A 21 -12.93 5.92 2.21
N ASN A 22 -12.93 6.86 1.26
CA ASN A 22 -13.06 8.29 1.46
C ASN A 22 -12.12 8.83 2.56
N TYR A 23 -10.84 8.44 2.51
CA TYR A 23 -9.86 8.86 3.50
C TYR A 23 -9.48 10.34 3.32
N ASP A 24 -9.71 11.17 4.34
CA ASP A 24 -9.33 12.59 4.32
C ASP A 24 -7.82 12.82 4.38
N ASN A 25 -7.05 11.82 4.83
CA ASN A 25 -5.62 11.93 5.06
C ASN A 25 -4.89 10.74 4.43
N ILE A 26 -3.89 11.04 3.61
CA ILE A 26 -3.03 10.09 2.88
C ILE A 26 -2.36 9.10 3.84
N ASN A 27 -1.99 9.55 5.04
CA ASN A 27 -1.34 8.70 6.04
C ASN A 27 -2.28 7.65 6.68
N ARG A 28 -3.60 7.73 6.43
CA ARG A 28 -4.55 6.69 6.87
C ARG A 28 -4.59 5.48 5.92
N VAL A 29 -4.01 5.60 4.72
CA VAL A 29 -4.00 4.50 3.75
C VAL A 29 -3.15 3.34 4.29
N PRO A 30 -3.69 2.12 4.37
CA PRO A 30 -3.02 0.98 4.98
C PRO A 30 -1.80 0.53 4.19
N ALA A 31 -0.63 0.46 4.85
CA ALA A 31 0.65 0.06 4.24
C ALA A 31 1.14 -1.31 4.74
N LEU A 32 1.82 -2.06 3.87
CA LEU A 32 2.49 -3.33 4.20
C LEU A 32 3.76 -3.06 5.03
N LYS A 33 3.76 -3.48 6.30
CA LYS A 33 4.90 -3.27 7.21
C LYS A 33 5.95 -4.37 7.17
N LYS A 34 5.52 -5.63 7.12
CA LYS A 34 6.41 -6.80 6.98
C LYS A 34 5.63 -8.00 6.47
N ILE A 35 6.34 -8.89 5.79
CA ILE A 35 5.87 -10.23 5.44
C ILE A 35 6.75 -11.20 6.22
N VAL A 36 6.17 -11.97 7.13
CA VAL A 36 6.89 -12.99 7.89
C VAL A 36 6.60 -14.33 7.24
N VAL A 37 7.66 -15.03 6.82
CA VAL A 37 7.56 -16.40 6.32
C VAL A 37 8.16 -17.29 7.40
N ASN A 38 7.34 -18.17 7.97
CA ASN A 38 7.78 -19.20 8.91
C ASN A 38 7.87 -20.53 8.17
N ILE A 39 9.04 -21.16 8.21
CA ILE A 39 9.24 -22.54 7.76
C ILE A 39 9.58 -23.30 9.04
N GLY A 40 8.76 -24.30 9.36
CA GLY A 40 8.68 -24.95 10.66
C GLY A 40 10.01 -25.34 11.28
#